data_AF-A0A7Z2V207-F1
#
_entry.id   AF-A0A7Z2V207-F1
#
_cell.length_a   1.000
_cell.length_b   1.000
_cell.length_c   1.000
_cell.angle_alpha   90.00
_cell.angle_beta   90.00
_cell.angle_gamma   90.00
#
_symmetry.space_group_name_H-M   'P 1'
#
loop_
_entity.id
_entity.type
_entity.pdbx_description
1 polymer ?
#
loop_
_entity_poly.entity_id
_entity_poly.type
_entity_poly.pdbx_seq_one_letter_code
_entity_poly.pdbx_strand_id
1 'polypeptide(L)' 'MPKHNVTQAFNYAAGGTTVHYKKGVQDLSPGAVTFAQAHGFIAKPKADKPAAEPAPAEAKSK' A
#
# COMPACT_ATOMS: atom_id res chain seq x y z
N MET A 1 4.05 12.48 -7.71
CA MET A 1 2.88 11.59 -7.62
C MET A 1 2.49 11.46 -6.14
N PRO A 2 1.19 11.35 -5.82
CA PRO A 2 0.70 11.30 -4.44
C PRO A 2 1.03 9.97 -3.75
N LYS A 3 1.70 10.06 -2.60
CA LYS A 3 2.01 8.88 -1.76
C LYS A 3 0.75 8.42 -1.04
N HIS A 4 0.43 7.14 -1.18
CA HIS A 4 -0.71 6.51 -0.53
C HIS A 4 -0.24 5.50 0.52
N ASN A 5 -0.93 5.45 1.66
CA ASN A 5 -0.65 4.46 2.68
C ASN A 5 -1.45 3.18 2.38
N VAL A 6 -0.75 2.19 1.83
CA VAL A 6 -1.30 0.86 1.54
C VAL A 6 -1.39 0.10 2.85
N THR A 7 -2.60 -0.20 3.30
CA THR A 7 -2.85 -0.92 4.56
C THR A 7 -2.64 -2.42 4.39
N GLN A 8 -2.84 -2.92 3.18
CA GLN A 8 -2.71 -4.33 2.83
C GLN A 8 -2.07 -4.48 1.45
N ALA A 9 -1.07 -5.34 1.35
CA ALA A 9 -0.41 -5.60 0.07
C ALA A 9 -1.41 -6.17 -0.95
N PHE A 10 -1.29 -5.71 -2.20
CA PHE A 10 -2.18 -6.14 -3.29
C PHE A 10 -1.45 -6.16 -4.62
N ASN A 11 -1.98 -6.93 -5.56
CA ASN A 11 -1.49 -7.01 -6.92
C ASN A 11 -2.44 -6.25 -7.84
N TYR A 12 -1.90 -5.42 -8.73
CA TYR A 12 -2.67 -4.67 -9.71
C TYR A 12 -2.18 -4.98 -11.11
N ALA A 13 -3.07 -5.50 -11.96
CA ALA A 13 -2.77 -5.73 -13.36
C ALA A 13 -2.96 -4.43 -14.15
N ALA A 14 -1.89 -3.94 -14.77
CA ALA A 14 -1.87 -2.74 -15.61
C ALA A 14 -1.12 -3.05 -16.92
N GLY A 15 -1.78 -2.81 -18.06
CA GLY A 15 -1.13 -2.89 -19.38
C GLY A 15 -0.46 -4.22 -19.69
N GLY A 16 -1.01 -5.34 -19.20
CA GLY A 16 -0.45 -6.69 -19.41
C GLY A 16 0.63 -7.12 -18.40
N THR A 17 0.94 -6.27 -17.41
CA THR A 17 1.88 -6.60 -16.32
C THR A 17 1.19 -6.50 -14.97
N THR A 18 1.56 -7.37 -14.04
CA THR A 18 1.06 -7.32 -12.65
C THR A 18 2.08 -6.62 -11.77
N VAL A 19 1.69 -5.49 -11.20
CA VAL A 19 2.50 -4.73 -10.25
C VAL A 19 2.12 -5.13 -8.83
N HIS A 20 3.10 -5.54 -8.04
CA HIS A 20 2.90 -5.88 -6.63
C HIS A 20 3.16 -4.65 -5.75
N TYR A 21 2.10 -4.21 -5.07
CA TYR A 21 2.12 -3.09 -4.14
C TYR A 21 2.24 -3.62 -2.71
N LYS A 22 3.34 -3.27 -2.03
CA LYS A 22 3.57 -3.67 -0.63
C LYS A 22 2.76 -2.81 0.33
N LYS A 23 2.57 -3.32 1.55
CA LYS A 23 2.03 -2.52 2.66
C LYS A 23 2.99 -1.39 3.02
N GLY A 24 2.45 -0.21 3.28
CA GLY A 24 3.18 0.99 3.66
C GLY A 24 2.93 2.18 2.75
N VAL A 25 3.67 3.26 3.00
CA VAL A 25 3.60 4.49 2.20
C VAL A 25 4.38 4.29 0.91
N GLN A 26 3.68 4.24 -0.21
CA GLN A 26 4.31 4.14 -1.53
C GLN A 26 3.53 4.90 -2.59
N ASP A 27 4.17 5.07 -3.74
CA ASP A 27 3.56 5.68 -4.90
C ASP A 27 2.68 4.65 -5.63
N LEU A 28 1.42 5.01 -5.88
CA LEU A 28 0.46 4.18 -6.57
C LEU A 28 0.10 4.82 -7.90
N SER A 29 0.05 4.01 -8.96
CA SER A 29 -0.49 4.46 -10.24
C SER A 29 -1.98 4.83 -10.10
N PRO A 30 -2.50 5.76 -10.91
CA PRO A 30 -3.89 6.24 -10.78
C PRO A 30 -4.93 5.10 -10.81
N GLY A 31 -4.72 4.10 -11.68
CA GLY A 31 -5.60 2.93 -11.74
C GLY A 31 -5.50 2.03 -10.50
N ALA A 32 -4.30 1.89 -9.94
CA ALA A 32 -4.07 1.14 -8.70
C ALA A 32 -4.70 1.86 -7.50
N VAL A 33 -4.69 3.20 -7.47
CA VAL A 33 -5.38 4.00 -6.45
C VAL A 33 -6.88 3.74 -6.49
N THR A 34 -7.50 3.81 -7.66
CA THR A 34 -8.95 3.58 -7.81
C THR A 34 -9.33 2.17 -7.37
N PHE A 35 -8.56 1.16 -7.80
CA PHE A 35 -8.75 -0.22 -7.38
C PHE A 35 -8.55 -0.38 -5.87
N ALA A 36 -7.45 0.15 -5.32
CA ALA A 36 -7.15 0.07 -3.91
C ALA A 36 -8.19 0.78 -3.03
N GLN A 37 -8.74 1.91 -3.47
CA GLN A 37 -9.82 2.59 -2.75
C GLN A 37 -11.12 1.78 -2.79
N ALA A 38 -11.48 1.26 -3.97
CA ALA A 38 -12.71 0.47 -4.14
C ALA A 38 -12.70 -0.81 -3.31
N HIS A 39 -11.54 -1.44 -3.16
CA HIS A 39 -11.37 -2.69 -2.41
C HIS A 39 -10.87 -2.49 -0.97
N GLY A 40 -10.60 -1.25 -0.54
CA GLY A 40 -10.15 -0.94 0.82
C GLY A 40 -8.69 -1.32 1.13
N PHE A 41 -7.83 -1.49 0.11
CA PHE A 41 -6.39 -1.78 0.27
C PHE A 41 -5.56 -0.56 0.70
N ILE A 42 -6.12 0.65 0.62
CA ILE A 42 -5.46 1.88 1.07
C ILE A 42 -6.33 2.60 2.10
N ALA A 43 -5.67 3.19 3.10
CA ALA A 43 -6.35 4.07 4.03
C ALA A 43 -6.74 5.36 3.29
N LYS A 44 -7.98 5.83 3.48
CA LYS A 44 -8.37 7.18 3.06
C LYS A 44 -7.29 8.17 3.53
N PRO A 45 -6.82 9.08 2.66
CA PRO A 45 -5.76 10.02 3.03
C PRO A 45 -6.24 10.83 4.23
N LYS A 46 -5.78 10.45 5.43
CA LYS A 46 -5.78 11.32 6.57
C LYS A 46 -4.62 12.28 6.32
N ALA A 47 -4.96 13.48 5.86
CA ALA A 47 -4.08 14.61 6.11
C ALA A 47 -3.70 14.56 7.60
N ASP A 48 -2.41 14.61 7.87
CA ASP A 48 -1.83 14.57 9.22
C ASP A 48 -1.88 13.22 9.96
N LYS A 49 -0.90 12.34 9.67
CA LYS A 49 -0.13 11.70 10.75
C LYS A 49 1.20 11.15 10.20
N PRO A 50 2.36 11.51 10.78
CA PRO A 50 3.63 10.91 10.41
C PRO A 50 3.54 9.39 10.59
N ALA A 51 4.12 8.68 9.62
CA ALA A 51 4.14 7.23 9.55
C ALA A 51 4.69 6.64 10.85
N ALA A 52 3.80 6.09 11.69
CA ALA A 52 4.21 5.12 12.68
C ALA A 52 4.45 3.80 11.95
N GLU A 53 5.68 3.29 12.09
CA GLU A 53 6.15 1.96 11.70
C GLU A 53 5.09 0.87 11.91
N PRO A 54 5.13 -0.16 11.05
CA PRO A 54 5.36 -1.46 11.65
C PRO A 54 6.21 -2.38 10.77
N ALA A 55 7.29 -2.91 11.35
CA ALA A 55 7.53 -4.34 11.33
C ALA A 55 8.37 -4.72 12.55
N PRO A 56 7.77 -5.31 13.61
CA PRO A 56 8.55 -6.15 14.51
C PRO A 56 9.06 -7.32 13.67
N ALA A 57 10.36 -7.34 13.37
CA ALA A 57 10.98 -8.53 12.81
C ALA A 57 10.84 -9.63 13.86
N GLU A 58 10.01 -10.62 13.51
CA GLU A 58 9.73 -11.81 14.28
C GLU A 58 11.05 -12.44 14.78
N ALA A 59 11.08 -12.69 16.08
CA ALA A 59 12.02 -13.61 16.69
C ALA A 59 11.96 -14.96 15.95
N LYS A 60 13.05 -15.32 15.26
CA LYS A 60 13.35 -16.72 14.99
C LYS A 60 14.28 -17.23 16.09
N SER A 61 13.70 -18.03 16.97
CA SER A 61 14.38 -18.95 17.88
C SER A 61 15.29 -19.93 17.12
N LYS A 62 16.50 -20.19 17.61
CA LYS A 62 16.88 -21.42 18.34
C LYS A 62 18.38 -21.40 18.65
#